data_AF-A0A3D9BU86-F1
#
_entry.id   AF-A0A3D9BU86-F1
#
_cell.length_a   1.000
_cell.length_b   1.000
_cell.length_c   1.000
_cell.angle_alpha   90.00
_cell.angle_beta   90.00
_cell.angle_gamma   90.00
#
_symmetry.space_group_name_H-M   'P 1'
#
loop_
_entity.id
_entity.type
_entity.pdbx_description
1 polymer ?
#
loop_
_entity_poly.entity_id
_entity_poly.type
_entity_poly.pdbx_seq_one_letter_code
_entity_poly.pdbx_strand_id
1 'polypeptide(L)'
;MNTTVINHRARTITTYEVTPEVVESVKDLFSIFHSDVEPIYSLGFQRYSELSKAKYKRVSQAMLISGVHVNDLMNVLKSKLEAMTEAEFKAFKKA
;
A
#
# COMPACT_ATOMS: atom_id res chain seq x y z
N MET A 1 -9.96 -23.75 -20.59
CA MET A 1 -11.06 -22.84 -20.95
C MET A 1 -10.58 -22.03 -22.13
N ASN A 2 -11.31 -22.00 -23.24
CA ASN A 2 -10.85 -21.29 -24.44
C ASN A 2 -11.59 -19.96 -24.55
N THR A 3 -10.83 -18.88 -24.76
CA THR A 3 -11.39 -17.56 -24.98
C THR A 3 -11.08 -17.15 -26.41
N THR A 4 -12.13 -16.92 -27.19
CA THR A 4 -12.04 -16.53 -28.59
C THR A 4 -12.33 -15.04 -28.71
N VAL A 5 -11.40 -14.29 -29.29
CA VAL A 5 -11.59 -12.88 -29.60
C VAL A 5 -11.75 -12.73 -31.11
N ILE A 6 -12.87 -12.16 -31.53
CA ILE A 6 -13.17 -11.91 -32.95
C ILE A 6 -12.83 -10.45 -33.25
N ASN A 7 -11.85 -10.23 -34.12
CA ASN A 7 -11.54 -8.90 -34.63
C ASN A 7 -12.30 -8.68 -35.95
N HIS A 8 -13.45 -8.01 -35.85
CA HIS A 8 -14.32 -7.74 -37.00
C HIS A 8 -13.68 -6.82 -38.05
N ARG A 9 -12.74 -5.95 -37.64
CA ARG A 9 -12.08 -4.99 -38.56
C ARG A 9 -10.99 -5.66 -39.40
N ALA A 10 -10.23 -6.56 -38.81
CA ALA A 10 -9.20 -7.33 -39.50
C ALA A 10 -9.71 -8.66 -40.10
N ARG A 11 -10.97 -9.04 -39.80
CA ARG A 11 -11.57 -10.35 -40.14
C ARG A 11 -10.74 -11.54 -39.64
N THR A 12 -10.11 -11.40 -38.48
CA THR A 12 -9.32 -12.47 -37.86
C THR A 12 -9.99 -12.98 -36.58
N ILE A 13 -9.89 -14.28 -36.35
CA ILE A 13 -10.32 -14.92 -35.11
C ILE A 13 -9.05 -15.38 -34.40
N THR A 14 -8.83 -14.89 -33.19
CA THR A 14 -7.72 -15.35 -32.34
C THR A 14 -8.30 -16.18 -31.20
N THR A 15 -7.92 -17.44 -31.16
CA THR A 15 -8.32 -18.36 -30.09
C THR A 15 -7.15 -18.49 -29.12
N TYR A 16 -7.37 -18.15 -27.86
CA TYR A 16 -6.42 -18.38 -26.80
C TYR A 16 -6.80 -19.68 -26.10
N GLU A 17 -5.91 -20.66 -26.18
CA GLU A 17 -6.05 -21.92 -25.45
C GLU A 17 -5.33 -21.80 -24.12
N VAL A 18 -6.09 -21.85 -23.03
CA VAL A 18 -5.51 -21.95 -21.69
C VAL A 18 -5.18 -23.42 -21.44
N THR A 19 -3.94 -23.80 -21.72
CA THR A 19 -3.43 -25.15 -21.47
C THR A 19 -3.02 -25.31 -19.99
N PRO A 20 -2.98 -26.54 -19.48
CA PRO A 20 -2.48 -26.80 -18.13
C PRO A 20 -1.06 -26.25 -17.88
N GLU A 21 -0.19 -26.29 -18.89
CA GLU A 21 1.16 -25.72 -18.82
C GLU A 21 1.16 -24.20 -18.65
N VAL A 22 0.27 -23.48 -19.36
CA VAL A 22 0.10 -22.03 -19.19
C VAL A 22 -0.40 -21.71 -17.78
N VAL A 23 -1.36 -22.48 -17.27
CA VAL A 23 -1.86 -22.32 -15.90
C VAL A 23 -0.75 -22.53 -14.87
N GLU A 24 0.09 -23.55 -15.06
CA GLU A 24 1.18 -23.84 -14.13
C GLU A 24 2.27 -22.78 -14.20
N SER A 25 2.63 -22.30 -15.40
CA SER A 25 3.59 -21.19 -15.56
C SER A 25 3.13 -19.89 -14.88
N VAL A 26 1.82 -19.63 -14.87
CA VAL A 26 1.22 -18.48 -14.18
C VAL A 26 1.27 -18.67 -12.66
N LYS A 27 0.97 -19.88 -12.16
CA LYS A 27 1.12 -20.19 -10.72
C LYS A 27 2.56 -20.07 -10.27
N ASP A 28 3.52 -20.56 -11.07
CA ASP A 28 4.95 -20.43 -10.80
C ASP A 28 5.38 -18.95 -10.79
N LEU A 29 4.83 -18.13 -11.68
CA LEU A 29 5.09 -16.70 -11.65
C LEU A 29 4.56 -16.06 -10.36
N PHE A 30 3.36 -16.44 -9.91
CA PHE A 30 2.76 -15.94 -8.66
C PHE A 30 3.43 -16.47 -7.40
N SER A 31 4.04 -17.67 -7.44
CA SER A 31 4.78 -18.23 -6.31
C SER A 31 6.07 -17.43 -6.02
N ILE A 32 6.68 -16.80 -7.05
CA ILE A 32 7.81 -15.87 -6.89
C ILE A 32 7.41 -14.61 -6.12
N PHE A 33 6.13 -14.21 -6.17
CA PHE A 33 5.62 -13.03 -5.45
C PHE A 33 5.16 -13.33 -4.01
N HIS A 34 5.36 -14.54 -3.51
CA HIS A 34 5.14 -14.83 -2.10
C HIS A 34 6.23 -14.16 -1.27
N SER A 35 5.93 -12.97 -0.75
CA SER A 35 6.73 -12.35 0.31
C SER A 35 6.48 -13.15 1.59
N ASP A 36 7.23 -14.22 1.81
CA ASP A 36 7.29 -14.95 3.08
C ASP A 36 7.85 -14.08 4.23
N VAL A 37 8.32 -12.87 3.91
CA VAL A 37 8.84 -11.91 4.87
C VAL A 37 7.73 -10.93 5.21
N GLU A 38 7.30 -10.93 6.48
CA GLU A 38 6.46 -9.87 7.02
C GLU A 38 7.11 -8.51 6.71
N PRO A 39 6.35 -7.53 6.17
CA PRO A 39 6.91 -6.22 5.89
C PRO A 39 7.45 -5.59 7.17
N ILE A 40 8.76 -5.39 7.26
CA ILE A 40 9.40 -4.66 8.36
C ILE A 40 9.02 -3.18 8.21
N TYR A 41 7.96 -2.79 8.92
CA TYR A 41 7.56 -1.40 8.97
C TYR A 41 8.55 -0.57 9.79
N SER A 42 8.98 0.56 9.25
CA SER A 42 9.68 1.62 10.00
C SER A 42 8.93 2.02 11.28
N LEU A 43 9.65 2.45 12.30
CA LEU A 43 9.09 2.84 13.60
C LEU A 43 7.99 3.91 13.48
N GLY A 44 8.18 4.91 12.60
CA GLY A 44 7.17 5.95 12.36
C GLY A 44 5.84 5.41 11.83
N PHE A 45 5.87 4.33 11.02
CA PHE A 45 4.67 3.68 10.51
C PHE A 45 3.97 2.84 11.57
N GLN A 46 4.75 2.10 12.38
CA GLN A 46 4.22 1.35 13.52
C GLN A 46 3.49 2.30 14.48
N ARG A 47 4.13 3.41 14.86
CA ARG A 47 3.55 4.45 15.70
C ARG A 47 2.34 5.16 15.08
N TYR A 48 2.35 5.36 13.77
CA TYR A 48 1.19 5.87 13.05
C TYR A 48 -0.01 4.92 13.19
N SER A 49 0.20 3.62 13.04
CA SER A 49 -0.87 2.61 13.11
C SER A 49 -1.54 2.54 14.48
N GLU A 50 -0.84 3.00 15.52
CA GLU A 50 -1.35 3.09 16.88
C GLU A 50 -2.20 4.34 17.17
N LEU A 51 -2.24 5.32 16.26
CA LEU A 51 -3.03 6.55 16.46
C LEU A 51 -4.52 6.29 16.23
N SER A 52 -5.36 6.93 17.05
CA SER A 52 -6.81 6.94 16.79
C SER A 52 -7.13 7.77 15.54
N LYS A 53 -8.23 7.42 14.84
CA LYS A 53 -8.73 8.19 13.69
C LYS A 53 -8.92 9.67 14.01
N ALA A 54 -9.40 9.98 15.22
CA ALA A 54 -9.61 11.35 15.68
C ALA A 54 -8.28 12.11 15.85
N LYS A 55 -7.26 11.45 16.41
CA LYS A 55 -5.92 12.04 16.58
C LYS A 55 -5.29 12.33 15.23
N TYR A 56 -5.32 11.36 14.32
CA TYR A 56 -4.85 11.55 12.94
C TYR A 56 -5.52 12.76 12.28
N LYS A 57 -6.86 12.84 12.33
CA LYS A 57 -7.59 13.96 11.71
C LYS A 57 -7.15 15.33 12.25
N ARG A 58 -7.02 15.47 13.57
CA ARG A 58 -6.57 16.73 14.20
C ARG A 58 -5.15 17.10 13.78
N VAL A 59 -4.24 16.13 13.79
CA VAL A 59 -2.83 16.35 13.44
C VAL A 59 -2.69 16.72 11.96
N SER A 60 -3.37 16.01 11.07
CA SER A 60 -3.38 16.33 9.64
C SER A 60 -3.95 17.72 9.38
N GLN A 61 -5.02 18.12 10.07
CA GLN A 61 -5.56 19.49 9.98
C GLN A 61 -4.55 20.53 10.46
N ALA A 62 -3.91 20.32 11.61
CA ALA A 62 -2.89 21.24 12.12
C ALA A 62 -1.68 21.36 11.17
N MET A 63 -1.27 20.27 10.53
CA MET A 63 -0.19 20.26 9.54
C MET A 63 -0.56 21.03 8.27
N LEU A 64 -1.79 20.85 7.76
CA LEU A 64 -2.30 21.62 6.63
C LEU A 64 -2.32 23.13 6.95
N ILE A 65 -2.80 23.51 8.14
CA ILE A 65 -2.80 24.90 8.61
C ILE A 65 -1.36 25.45 8.71
N SER A 66 -0.41 24.60 9.08
CA SER A 66 1.02 24.95 9.16
C SER A 66 1.73 24.96 7.79
N GLY A 67 0.99 24.76 6.68
CA GLY A 67 1.52 24.83 5.32
C GLY A 67 2.10 23.51 4.77
N VAL A 68 1.92 22.38 5.46
CA VAL A 68 2.29 21.07 4.90
C VAL A 68 1.34 20.73 3.76
N HIS A 69 1.89 20.39 2.60
CA HIS A 69 1.08 20.00 1.45
C HIS A 69 0.37 18.66 1.69
N VAL A 70 -0.85 18.50 1.15
CA VAL A 70 -1.68 17.30 1.40
C VAL A 70 -0.98 16.00 1.01
N ASN A 71 -0.18 16.01 -0.06
CA ASN A 71 0.57 14.85 -0.53
C ASN A 71 1.71 14.45 0.41
N ASP A 72 2.20 15.38 1.24
CA ASP A 72 3.35 15.16 2.12
C ASP A 72 2.93 14.84 3.56
N LEU A 73 1.65 14.98 3.90
CA LEU A 73 1.13 14.79 5.26
C LEU A 73 1.59 13.48 5.90
N MET A 74 1.47 12.38 5.17
CA MET A 74 1.83 11.06 5.70
C MET A 74 3.34 10.93 5.94
N ASN A 75 4.15 11.40 4.99
CA ASN A 75 5.61 11.34 5.09
C ASN A 75 6.11 12.20 6.24
N VAL A 76 5.62 13.44 6.34
CA VAL A 76 5.97 14.37 7.41
C VAL A 76 5.53 13.84 8.77
N LEU A 77 4.31 13.30 8.87
CA LEU A 77 3.81 12.71 10.12
C LEU A 77 4.66 11.52 10.55
N LYS A 78 4.91 10.59 9.62
CA LYS A 78 5.74 9.41 9.88
C LYS A 78 7.12 9.79 10.39
N SER A 79 7.82 10.71 9.71
CA SER A 79 9.16 11.16 10.13
C SER A 79 9.15 11.82 11.50
N LYS A 80 8.12 12.62 11.83
CA LYS A 80 7.98 13.20 13.17
C LYS A 80 7.76 12.14 14.24
N LEU A 81 6.90 11.15 13.98
CA LEU A 81 6.64 10.06 14.92
C LEU A 81 7.87 9.17 15.14
N GLU A 82 8.69 8.99 14.11
CA GLU A 82 9.93 8.23 14.18
C GLU A 82 11.00 8.95 15.01
N ALA A 83 11.08 10.28 14.90
CA ALA A 83 12.02 11.11 15.65
C ALA A 83 11.69 11.26 17.14
N MET A 84 10.46 10.95 17.57
CA MET A 84 10.06 11.05 18.98
C MET A 84 10.74 9.98 19.84
N THR A 85 11.08 10.35 21.07
CA THR A 85 11.33 9.37 22.12
C THR A 85 10.05 8.61 22.47
N GLU A 86 10.20 7.45 23.11
CA GLU A 86 9.04 6.65 23.52
C GLU A 86 8.11 7.38 24.51
N ALA A 87 8.69 8.19 25.41
CA ALA A 87 7.93 8.99 26.36
C ALA A 87 7.11 10.09 25.65
N GLU A 88 7.72 10.78 24.69
CA GLU A 88 7.03 11.80 23.88
C GLU A 88 5.91 11.19 23.04
N PHE A 89 6.15 10.01 22.44
CA PHE A 89 5.12 9.33 21.66
C PHE A 89 3.93 8.92 22.54
N LYS A 90 4.17 8.35 23.73
CA LYS A 90 3.10 8.00 24.68
C LYS A 90 2.29 9.22 25.12
N ALA A 91 2.96 10.34 25.40
CA ALA A 91 2.29 11.61 25.73
C ALA A 91 1.48 12.14 24.54
N PHE A 92 2.07 12.13 23.34
CA PHE A 92 1.43 12.56 22.10
C PHE A 92 0.17 11.74 21.80
N LYS A 93 0.23 10.42 21.96
CA LYS A 93 -0.90 9.50 21.73
C LYS A 93 -2.07 9.73 22.70
N LYS A 94 -1.77 10.11 23.95
CA LYS A 94 -2.75 10.30 25.02
C LYS A 94 -3.49 11.65 24.96
N ALA A 95 -2.82 12.70 24.49
CA ALA A 95 -3.39 14.04 24.30
C ALA A 95 -4.41 14.10 23.15
#